data_AF-A0A1G2SFU6-F1
#
_entry.id   AF-A0A1G2SFU6-F1
#
_cell.length_a   1.000
_cell.length_b   1.000
_cell.length_c   1.000
_cell.angle_alpha   90.00
_cell.angle_beta   90.00
_cell.angle_gamma   90.00
#
_symmetry.space_group_name_H-M   'P 1'
#
loop_
_entity.id
_entity.type
_entity.pdbx_description
1 polymer ?
#
loop_
_entity_poly.entity_id
_entity_poly.type
_entity_poly.pdbx_seq_one_letter_code
_entity_poly.pdbx_strand_id
1 'polypeptide(L)'
;MNLMNDRNKNWDEYIDPRIDELTNNNFFLEASYLYLAVIEHILQNAIGYQEEWFVRLLKKSKLRFVKTKPKELREKTLGQLIGIFSRYCDDKEIISQLNEFNSFRIQLVHRLLDHSIEDLNKEAQKKQRTYNQLVAKLSNYNVMILKKIIRNNNRLINKKESTQK
;
A
#
# COMPACT_ATOMS: atom_id res chain seq x y z
N MET A 1 5.62 -6.15 -21.66
CA MET A 1 6.23 -6.88 -20.53
C MET A 1 5.54 -6.44 -19.25
N ASN A 2 4.88 -7.38 -18.56
CA ASN A 2 3.86 -7.12 -17.55
C ASN A 2 4.51 -6.96 -16.16
N LEU A 3 5.14 -5.81 -15.89
CA LEU A 3 5.90 -5.52 -14.65
C LEU A 3 5.07 -5.64 -13.35
N MET A 4 3.74 -5.69 -13.43
CA MET A 4 2.87 -5.90 -12.27
C MET A 4 2.78 -7.37 -11.83
N ASN A 5 3.03 -8.35 -12.72
CA ASN A 5 2.90 -9.77 -12.38
C ASN A 5 4.11 -10.30 -11.58
N ASP A 6 5.34 -9.87 -11.91
CA ASP A 6 6.54 -10.38 -11.22
C ASP A 6 6.67 -9.90 -9.78
N ARG A 7 6.25 -8.66 -9.48
CA ARG A 7 6.32 -8.15 -8.09
C ARG A 7 5.36 -8.87 -7.17
N ASN A 8 4.11 -9.04 -7.58
CA ASN A 8 3.10 -9.71 -6.74
C ASN A 8 3.51 -11.16 -6.44
N LYS A 9 4.11 -11.84 -7.41
CA LYS A 9 4.66 -13.19 -7.21
C LYS A 9 5.79 -13.22 -6.17
N ASN A 10 6.66 -12.20 -6.15
CA ASN A 10 7.72 -12.08 -5.14
C ASN A 10 7.20 -11.81 -3.72
N TRP A 11 6.04 -11.18 -3.54
CA TRP A 11 5.52 -10.87 -2.19
C TRP A 11 4.98 -12.12 -1.49
N ASP A 12 4.06 -12.83 -2.15
CA ASP A 12 3.40 -14.02 -1.58
C ASP A 12 4.39 -15.19 -1.43
N GLU A 13 5.38 -15.31 -2.34
CA GLU A 13 6.34 -16.43 -2.30
C GLU A 13 7.57 -16.16 -1.40
N TYR A 14 7.94 -14.90 -1.14
CA TYR A 14 9.20 -14.58 -0.46
C TYR A 14 9.09 -13.62 0.72
N ILE A 15 8.18 -12.64 0.72
CA ILE A 15 8.18 -11.61 1.76
C ILE A 15 7.36 -12.04 2.98
N ASP A 16 6.14 -12.52 2.77
CA ASP A 16 5.27 -12.96 3.88
C ASP A 16 5.89 -14.13 4.66
N PRO A 17 6.37 -15.22 4.01
CA PRO A 17 7.06 -16.30 4.72
C PRO A 17 8.31 -15.82 5.46
N ARG A 18 9.01 -14.82 4.93
CA ARG A 18 10.22 -14.27 5.56
C ARG A 18 9.89 -13.44 6.79
N ILE A 19 8.80 -12.67 6.77
CA ILE A 19 8.32 -11.93 7.94
C ILE A 19 7.97 -12.93 9.06
N ASP A 20 7.26 -14.01 8.73
CA ASP A 20 6.92 -15.07 9.69
C ASP A 20 8.17 -15.75 10.26
N GLU A 21 9.12 -16.12 9.40
CA GLU A 21 10.40 -16.71 9.82
C GLU A 21 11.16 -15.80 10.78
N LEU A 22 11.29 -14.50 10.46
CA LEU A 22 11.97 -13.53 11.31
C LEU A 22 11.26 -13.37 12.65
N THR A 23 9.92 -13.28 12.63
CA THR A 23 9.09 -13.15 13.83
C THR A 23 9.23 -14.37 14.74
N ASN A 24 9.20 -15.59 14.17
CA ASN A 24 9.37 -16.84 14.91
C ASN A 24 10.76 -16.95 15.56
N ASN A 25 11.77 -16.33 14.94
CA ASN A 25 13.14 -16.29 15.45
C ASN A 25 13.43 -15.05 16.32
N ASN A 26 12.42 -14.27 16.70
CA ASN A 26 12.52 -13.04 17.51
C ASN A 26 13.31 -11.88 16.84
N PHE A 27 13.45 -11.86 15.52
CA PHE A 27 14.04 -10.78 14.72
C PHE A 27 12.97 -9.75 14.31
N PHE A 28 12.35 -9.09 15.29
CA PHE A 28 11.23 -8.17 15.08
C PHE A 28 11.63 -6.85 14.42
N LEU A 29 12.87 -6.39 14.64
CA LEU A 29 13.42 -5.19 14.02
C LEU A 29 13.55 -5.39 12.50
N GLU A 30 14.15 -6.49 12.08
CA GLU A 30 14.29 -6.89 10.68
C GLU A 30 12.91 -7.12 10.03
N ALA A 31 12.00 -7.79 10.73
CA ALA A 31 10.62 -7.93 10.26
C ALA A 31 9.96 -6.56 10.05
N SER A 32 10.21 -5.58 10.94
CA SER A 32 9.69 -4.22 10.80
C SER A 32 10.20 -3.52 9.54
N TYR A 33 11.46 -3.72 9.16
CA TYR A 33 12.00 -3.21 7.89
C TYR A 33 11.28 -3.81 6.67
N LEU A 34 10.92 -5.09 6.71
CA LEU A 34 10.13 -5.69 5.65
C LEU A 34 8.71 -5.11 5.59
N TYR A 35 8.06 -4.87 6.73
CA TYR A 35 6.76 -4.17 6.74
C TYR A 35 6.84 -2.79 6.10
N LEU A 36 7.97 -2.07 6.20
CA LEU A 36 8.13 -0.77 5.53
C LEU A 36 7.95 -0.94 4.01
N ALA A 37 8.66 -1.91 3.43
CA ALA A 37 8.62 -2.19 2.01
C ALA A 37 7.22 -2.67 1.58
N VAL A 38 6.59 -3.54 2.38
CA VAL A 38 5.21 -4.03 2.14
C VAL A 38 4.25 -2.84 2.07
N ILE A 39 4.24 -1.99 3.10
CA ILE A 39 3.29 -0.88 3.20
C ILE A 39 3.52 0.14 2.08
N GLU A 40 4.77 0.50 1.78
CA GLU A 40 5.09 1.38 0.64
C GLU A 40 4.56 0.80 -0.67
N HIS A 41 4.75 -0.50 -0.90
CA HIS A 41 4.28 -1.16 -2.11
C HIS A 41 2.75 -1.16 -2.21
N ILE A 42 2.06 -1.53 -1.13
CA ILE A 42 0.60 -1.55 -1.09
C ILE A 42 0.03 -0.16 -1.34
N LEU A 43 0.62 0.90 -0.77
CA LEU A 43 0.22 2.29 -1.00
C LEU A 43 0.43 2.72 -2.45
N GLN A 44 1.57 2.39 -3.06
CA GLN A 44 1.83 2.69 -4.47
C GLN A 44 0.76 2.06 -5.37
N ASN A 45 0.39 0.80 -5.08
CA ASN A 45 -0.68 0.10 -5.80
C ASN A 45 -2.05 0.75 -5.54
N ALA A 46 -2.36 1.10 -4.30
CA ALA A 46 -3.62 1.74 -3.92
C ALA A 46 -3.86 3.05 -4.67
N ILE A 47 -2.83 3.91 -4.69
CA ILE A 47 -2.84 5.17 -5.43
C ILE A 47 -3.01 4.88 -6.92
N GLY A 48 -2.22 3.96 -7.48
CA GLY A 48 -2.28 3.61 -8.90
C GLY A 48 -3.66 3.10 -9.35
N TYR A 49 -4.31 2.26 -8.55
CA TYR A 49 -5.66 1.75 -8.82
C TYR A 49 -6.71 2.86 -8.70
N GLN A 50 -6.62 3.71 -7.68
CA GLN A 50 -7.56 4.79 -7.49
C GLN A 50 -7.50 5.80 -8.65
N GLU A 51 -6.31 6.22 -9.03
CA GLU A 51 -6.12 7.16 -10.14
C GLU A 51 -6.61 6.58 -11.46
N GLU A 52 -6.41 5.28 -11.68
CA GLU A 52 -6.94 4.60 -12.86
C GLU A 52 -8.47 4.54 -12.87
N TRP A 53 -9.08 4.30 -11.70
CA TRP A 53 -10.52 4.39 -11.55
C TRP A 53 -11.05 5.79 -11.87
N PHE A 54 -10.39 6.85 -11.39
CA PHE A 54 -10.75 8.24 -11.69
C PHE A 54 -10.62 8.57 -13.18
N VAL A 55 -9.52 8.20 -13.83
CA VAL A 55 -9.34 8.40 -15.29
C VAL A 55 -10.51 7.79 -16.06
N ARG A 56 -10.93 6.57 -15.71
CA ARG A 56 -12.06 5.89 -16.37
C ARG A 56 -13.40 6.58 -16.09
N LEU A 57 -13.61 7.07 -14.88
CA LEU A 57 -14.82 7.78 -14.49
C LEU A 57 -14.95 9.12 -15.22
N LEU A 58 -13.87 9.90 -15.24
CA LEU A 58 -13.83 11.26 -15.79
C LEU A 58 -13.72 11.32 -17.31
N LYS A 59 -13.36 10.20 -17.97
CA LYS A 59 -13.37 10.10 -19.44
C LYS A 59 -14.71 10.51 -20.06
N LYS A 60 -15.83 10.36 -19.33
CA LYS A 60 -17.17 10.77 -19.77
C LYS A 60 -17.48 12.26 -19.58
N SER A 61 -16.82 12.92 -18.62
CA SER A 61 -17.15 14.31 -18.22
C SER A 61 -16.27 15.37 -18.91
N LYS A 62 -15.41 14.99 -19.88
CA LYS A 62 -14.42 15.86 -20.54
C LYS A 62 -13.41 16.53 -19.59
N LEU A 63 -13.44 16.20 -18.30
CA LEU A 63 -12.47 16.66 -17.32
C LEU A 63 -11.16 15.90 -17.51
N ARG A 64 -10.03 16.63 -17.56
CA ARG A 64 -8.70 16.02 -17.63
C ARG A 64 -8.24 15.64 -16.23
N PHE A 65 -7.85 14.38 -16.07
CA PHE A 65 -7.16 13.88 -14.88
C PHE A 65 -5.79 13.37 -15.28
N VAL A 66 -4.75 13.86 -14.61
CA VAL A 66 -3.36 13.45 -14.86
C VAL A 66 -2.99 12.41 -13.81
N LYS A 67 -2.83 11.16 -14.24
CA LYS A 67 -2.37 10.05 -13.40
C LYS A 67 -0.89 10.22 -13.09
N THR A 68 -0.51 9.96 -11.85
CA THR A 68 0.88 9.89 -11.40
C THR A 68 1.55 8.68 -12.04
N LYS A 69 2.75 8.84 -12.61
CA LYS A 69 3.41 7.71 -13.26
C LYS A 69 3.88 6.70 -12.21
N PRO A 70 3.84 5.37 -12.48
CA PRO A 70 4.34 4.37 -11.54
C PRO A 70 5.80 4.59 -11.12
N LYS A 71 6.64 5.18 -11.99
CA LYS A 71 8.02 5.54 -11.64
C LYS A 71 8.08 6.66 -10.60
N GLU A 72 7.26 7.70 -10.77
CA GLU A 72 7.19 8.84 -9.84
C GLU A 72 6.69 8.41 -8.46
N LEU A 73 5.77 7.42 -8.38
CA LEU A 73 5.34 6.86 -7.10
C LEU A 73 6.44 6.08 -6.39
N ARG A 74 7.34 5.41 -7.12
CA ARG A 74 8.46 4.66 -6.53
C ARG A 74 9.56 5.55 -5.98
N GLU A 75 9.65 6.78 -6.45
CA GLU A 75 10.63 7.78 -5.98
C GLU A 75 10.12 8.57 -4.77
N LYS A 76 8.86 8.33 -4.34
CA LYS A 76 8.24 9.02 -3.20
C LYS A 76 8.60 8.32 -1.90
N THR A 77 8.87 9.10 -0.86
CA THR A 77 9.01 8.58 0.50
C THR A 77 7.65 8.10 1.03
N LEU A 78 7.65 7.21 2.02
CA LEU A 78 6.41 6.80 2.71
C LEU A 78 5.53 7.99 3.14
N GLY A 79 6.10 9.02 3.76
CA GLY A 79 5.34 10.22 4.15
C GLY A 79 4.68 10.93 2.97
N GLN A 80 5.37 11.02 1.83
CA GLN A 80 4.79 11.59 0.60
C GLN A 80 3.69 10.68 0.02
N LEU A 81 3.87 9.37 0.06
CA LEU A 81 2.85 8.40 -0.35
C LEU A 81 1.59 8.51 0.51
N ILE A 82 1.74 8.62 1.83
CA ILE A 82 0.62 8.84 2.77
C ILE A 82 -0.12 10.14 2.41
N GLY A 83 0.61 11.23 2.13
CA GLY A 83 0.01 12.51 1.75
C GLY A 83 -0.72 12.50 0.39
N ILE A 84 -0.34 11.62 -0.54
CA ILE A 84 -1.09 11.39 -1.78
C ILE A 84 -2.30 10.51 -1.50
N PHE A 85 -2.10 9.41 -0.78
CA PHE A 85 -3.15 8.43 -0.44
C PHE A 85 -4.30 9.05 0.37
N SER A 86 -4.00 9.96 1.29
CA SER A 86 -5.01 10.65 2.12
C SER A 86 -5.97 11.52 1.31
N ARG A 87 -5.63 11.89 0.07
CA ARG A 87 -6.56 12.61 -0.83
C ARG A 87 -7.65 11.70 -1.38
N TYR A 88 -7.45 10.39 -1.27
CA TYR A 88 -8.31 9.36 -1.86
C TYR A 88 -8.99 8.48 -0.83
N CYS A 89 -8.40 8.33 0.35
CA CYS A 89 -8.89 7.49 1.43
C CYS A 89 -9.55 8.34 2.53
N ASP A 90 -10.85 8.15 2.73
CA ASP A 90 -11.62 8.84 3.77
C ASP A 90 -11.50 8.18 5.16
N ASP A 91 -10.88 7.01 5.24
CA ASP A 91 -10.70 6.27 6.48
C ASP A 91 -9.59 6.89 7.34
N LYS A 92 -10.00 7.75 8.28
CA LYS A 92 -9.11 8.43 9.22
C LYS A 92 -8.30 7.48 10.08
N GLU A 93 -8.81 6.28 10.36
CA GLU A 93 -8.10 5.29 11.18
C GLU A 93 -6.90 4.74 10.41
N ILE A 94 -7.07 4.38 9.14
CA ILE A 94 -5.96 3.94 8.27
C ILE A 94 -4.90 5.04 8.17
N ILE A 95 -5.31 6.29 7.97
CA ILE A 95 -4.37 7.42 7.88
C ILE A 95 -3.62 7.63 9.21
N SER A 96 -4.30 7.53 10.35
CA SER A 96 -3.65 7.62 11.66
C SER A 96 -2.60 6.53 11.84
N GLN A 97 -2.96 5.27 11.55
CA GLN A 97 -2.05 4.13 11.68
C GLN A 97 -0.84 4.25 10.73
N LEU A 98 -1.03 4.76 9.52
CA LEU A 98 0.05 5.06 8.58
C LEU A 98 1.02 6.12 9.11
N ASN A 99 0.49 7.19 9.72
CA ASN A 99 1.31 8.25 10.30
C ASN A 99 2.10 7.74 11.51
N GLU A 100 1.47 6.98 12.40
CA GLU A 100 2.15 6.33 13.54
C GLU A 100 3.27 5.40 13.07
N PHE A 101 3.00 4.60 12.03
CA PHE A 101 3.98 3.72 11.41
C PHE A 101 5.17 4.51 10.84
N ASN A 102 4.91 5.58 10.09
CA ASN A 102 5.96 6.43 9.54
C ASN A 102 6.76 7.16 10.62
N SER A 103 6.13 7.62 11.69
CA SER A 103 6.81 8.21 12.85
C SER A 103 7.75 7.22 13.52
N PHE A 104 7.30 5.98 13.74
CA PHE A 104 8.15 4.92 14.28
C PHE A 104 9.30 4.58 13.35
N ARG A 105 9.06 4.48 12.04
CA ARG A 105 10.13 4.27 11.04
C ARG A 105 11.22 5.32 11.14
N ILE A 106 10.83 6.60 11.20
CA ILE A 106 11.78 7.72 11.32
C ILE A 106 12.60 7.55 12.61
N GLN A 107 11.93 7.26 13.74
CA GLN A 107 12.60 7.01 15.01
C GLN A 107 13.57 5.83 14.94
N LEU A 108 13.17 4.70 14.35
CA LEU A 108 14.05 3.53 14.17
C LEU A 108 15.31 3.88 13.39
N VAL A 109 15.16 4.53 12.23
CA VAL A 109 16.29 4.91 11.38
C VAL A 109 17.28 5.81 12.12
N HIS A 110 16.78 6.79 12.88
CA HIS A 110 17.66 7.67 13.67
C HIS A 110 18.30 6.96 14.86
N ARG A 111 17.56 6.08 15.54
CA ARG A 111 18.04 5.43 16.77
C ARG A 111 18.94 4.23 16.54
N LEU A 112 19.00 3.69 15.32
CA LEU A 112 19.92 2.60 14.96
C LEU A 112 21.39 2.88 15.31
N LEU A 113 21.79 4.15 15.36
CA LEU A 113 23.17 4.56 15.64
C LEU A 113 23.42 4.83 17.13
N ASP A 114 22.37 5.08 17.92
CA ASP A 114 22.47 5.67 19.26
C ASP A 114 21.90 4.76 20.37
N HIS A 115 21.25 3.65 20.03
CA HIS A 115 20.55 2.78 20.97
C HIS A 115 20.96 1.32 20.86
N SER A 116 20.72 0.56 21.93
CA SER A 116 20.84 -0.91 21.91
C SER A 116 19.87 -1.51 20.89
N ILE A 117 20.39 -2.36 20.00
CA ILE A 117 19.59 -3.13 19.03
C ILE A 117 18.50 -3.95 19.75
N GLU A 118 18.80 -4.48 20.93
CA GLU A 118 17.86 -5.29 21.69
C GLU A 118 16.63 -4.49 22.16
N ASP A 119 16.82 -3.22 22.54
CA ASP A 119 15.72 -2.34 22.95
C ASP A 119 14.85 -1.97 21.77
N LEU A 120 15.46 -1.67 20.62
CA LEU A 120 14.75 -1.41 19.37
C LEU A 120 13.95 -2.64 18.92
N ASN A 121 14.51 -3.83 19.08
CA ASN A 121 13.83 -5.09 18.76
C ASN A 121 12.61 -5.34 19.66
N LYS A 122 12.71 -5.08 20.97
CA LYS A 122 11.57 -5.16 21.91
C LYS A 122 10.49 -4.11 21.59
N GLU A 123 10.88 -2.93 21.14
CA GLU A 123 9.92 -1.90 20.73
C GLU A 123 9.19 -2.30 19.44
N ALA A 124 9.93 -2.80 18.45
CA ALA A 124 9.39 -3.35 17.21
C ALA A 124 8.41 -4.50 17.48
N GLN A 125 8.74 -5.40 18.42
CA GLN A 125 7.87 -6.50 18.84
C GLN A 125 6.49 -6.02 19.28
N LYS A 126 6.43 -4.95 20.09
CA LYS A 126 5.16 -4.38 20.60
C LYS A 126 4.25 -3.85 19.48
N LYS A 127 4.83 -3.53 18.32
CA LYS A 127 4.11 -2.92 17.19
C LYS A 127 3.70 -3.93 16.10
N GLN A 128 4.21 -5.16 16.15
CA GLN A 128 3.95 -6.21 15.14
C GLN A 128 2.47 -6.44 14.84
N ARG A 129 1.64 -6.55 15.88
CA ARG A 129 0.19 -6.74 15.71
C ARG A 129 -0.44 -5.57 14.95
N THR A 130 -0.05 -4.35 15.28
CA THR A 130 -0.54 -3.14 14.60
C THR A 130 -0.12 -3.12 13.13
N TYR A 131 1.10 -3.57 12.80
CA TYR A 131 1.58 -3.60 11.42
C TYR A 131 0.83 -4.62 10.57
N ASN A 132 0.61 -5.82 11.11
CA ASN A 132 -0.24 -6.83 10.46
C ASN A 132 -1.65 -6.30 10.18
N GLN A 133 -2.26 -5.64 11.17
CA GLN A 133 -3.59 -5.04 11.00
C GLN A 133 -3.58 -3.95 9.92
N LEU A 134 -2.54 -3.12 9.89
CA LEU A 134 -2.39 -2.07 8.88
C LEU A 134 -2.26 -2.65 7.46
N VAL A 135 -1.42 -3.68 7.28
CA VAL A 135 -1.27 -4.40 6.01
C VAL A 135 -2.63 -4.98 5.58
N ALA A 136 -3.34 -5.67 6.47
CA ALA A 136 -4.65 -6.24 6.16
C ALA A 136 -5.67 -5.16 5.74
N LYS A 137 -5.73 -4.03 6.45
CA LYS A 137 -6.61 -2.90 6.11
C LYS A 137 -6.29 -2.30 4.74
N LEU A 138 -5.01 -2.06 4.45
CA LEU A 138 -4.59 -1.50 3.17
C LEU A 138 -4.84 -2.49 2.01
N SER A 139 -4.62 -3.79 2.23
CA SER A 139 -4.96 -4.82 1.25
C SER A 139 -6.47 -4.88 0.98
N ASN A 140 -7.30 -4.82 2.01
CA ASN A 140 -8.76 -4.74 1.87
C ASN A 140 -9.20 -3.49 1.10
N TYR A 141 -8.55 -2.35 1.35
CA TYR A 141 -8.78 -1.13 0.60
C TYR A 141 -8.46 -1.31 -0.90
N ASN A 142 -7.34 -1.96 -1.24
CA ASN A 142 -7.01 -2.29 -2.64
C ASN A 142 -8.09 -3.18 -3.29
N VAL A 143 -8.53 -4.23 -2.60
CA VAL A 143 -9.61 -5.11 -3.09
C VAL A 143 -10.89 -4.31 -3.32
N MET A 144 -11.23 -3.38 -2.43
CA MET A 144 -12.39 -2.51 -2.60
C MET A 144 -12.29 -1.67 -3.88
N ILE A 145 -11.14 -1.04 -4.17
CA ILE A 145 -10.97 -0.24 -5.39
C ILE A 145 -11.05 -1.12 -6.63
N LEU A 146 -10.39 -2.28 -6.63
CA LEU A 146 -10.44 -3.22 -7.76
C LEU A 146 -11.88 -3.66 -8.06
N LYS A 147 -12.69 -3.94 -7.02
CA LYS A 147 -14.12 -4.21 -7.17
C LYS A 147 -14.86 -3.03 -7.82
N LYS A 148 -14.55 -1.78 -7.47
CA LYS A 148 -15.13 -0.58 -8.12
C LYS A 148 -14.75 -0.51 -9.60
N ILE A 149 -13.50 -0.80 -9.96
CA ILE A 149 -13.03 -0.83 -11.36
C ILE A 149 -13.77 -1.91 -12.16
N ILE A 150 -13.84 -3.13 -11.64
CA ILE A 150 -14.50 -4.27 -12.32
C ILE A 150 -15.99 -3.96 -12.55
N ARG A 151 -16.70 -3.46 -11.53
CA ARG A 151 -18.12 -3.06 -11.66
C ARG A 151 -18.32 -1.99 -12.74
N ASN A 152 -17.42 -1.00 -12.81
CA ASN A 152 -17.51 0.03 -13.84
C ASN A 152 -17.29 -0.55 -15.25
N ASN A 153 -16.37 -1.49 -15.41
CA ASN A 153 -16.14 -2.16 -16.70
C ASN A 153 -17.36 -2.99 -17.14
N ASN A 154 -17.96 -3.77 -16.24
CA ASN A 154 -19.14 -4.57 -16.57
C ASN A 154 -20.33 -3.70 -17.01
N ARG A 155 -20.53 -2.54 -16.35
CA ARG A 155 -21.55 -1.56 -16.78
C ARG A 155 -21.29 -1.00 -18.19
N LEU A 156 -20.02 -0.82 -18.57
CA LEU A 156 -19.66 -0.33 -19.91
C LEU A 156 -19.87 -1.38 -21.00
N ILE A 157 -19.63 -2.65 -20.69
CA ILE A 157 -19.85 -3.78 -21.62
C ILE A 157 -21.36 -3.94 -21.87
N ASN A 158 -22.16 -4.06 -20.82
CA ASN A 158 -23.61 -4.26 -20.94
C ASN A 158 -24.30 -3.10 -21.68
N LYS A 159 -23.82 -1.86 -21.51
CA LYS A 159 -24.36 -0.70 -22.25
C LYS A 159 -24.05 -0.73 -23.75
N LYS A 160 -22.90 -1.28 -24.16
CA LYS A 160 -22.56 -1.41 -25.58
C LYS A 160 -23.43 -2.45 -26.27
N GLU A 161 -23.66 -3.58 -25.62
CA GLU A 161 -24.51 -4.67 -26.13
C GLU A 161 -25.98 -4.23 -26.28
N SER A 162 -26.48 -3.37 -25.38
CA SER A 162 -27.84 -2.82 -25.49
C SER A 162 -28.00 -1.73 -26.56
N THR A 163 -26.92 -1.20 -27.13
CA THR A 163 -26.98 -0.18 -28.20
C THR A 163 -26.81 -0.79 -29.60
N GLN A 164 -26.54 -2.10 -29.69
CA GLN A 164 -26.34 -2.84 -30.93
C GLN A 164 -27.51 -3.76 -31.29
N LYS A 165 -28.56 -3.82 -30.45
CA LYS A 165 -29.85 -4.44 -30.73
C LYS A 165 -30.86 -3.33 -31.01
#